data_AF-W0J8P3-F1
#
_entry.id   AF-W0J8P3-F1
#
_cell.length_a   1.000
_cell.length_b   1.000
_cell.length_c   1.000
_cell.angle_alpha   90.00
_cell.angle_beta   90.00
_cell.angle_gamma   90.00
#
_symmetry.space_group_name_H-M   'P 1'
#
loop_
_entity.id
_entity.type
_entity.pdbx_description
1 polymer ?
#
loop_
_entity_poly.entity_id
_entity_poly.type
_entity_poly.pdbx_seq_one_letter_code
_entity_poly.pdbx_strand_id
1 'polypeptide(L)'
;MTTPRVRFLYPVSLLANIGLAAVLVFLLVARHSAARHPRHQPAQSPAPAHAPSRPLWPELSPATLDALRAHDPAAEREALTLAGFPSAQIRKHIASQVRKDYEKRIAALHPYDPQAWWQQPPWKPENYLEGDARDQARRLKKEMREQIARALGPLGADPNLFRKSELAAIPEAKRQAVANLEADYGDLLEDLETDMRDFALPGDAEQRALLQSERRRELAALLTPEELRDYDRANTTTALFIHAGAARIAATAEEFNRIYELSRPYYEETLRPGAIFDDKKARERLKEKRDGMIELLGDERYRLFAREENYDYKGLVQLATRLNLPAGTADRVYELREQLAAACARIDQDTALDRDRKRAALARAADDLRAQAKTLLGNEAGQAWLDSDSAYWVNNVAKGDILTCDPVTGEIDDVKRKYR
;
A
#
# COMPACT_ATOMS: atom_id res chain seq x y z
N MET A 1 41.05 -14.89 -27.98
CA MET A 1 39.92 -15.40 -27.17
C MET A 1 38.79 -14.40 -27.28
N THR A 2 37.81 -14.66 -28.15
CA THR A 2 36.67 -13.78 -28.40
C THR A 2 35.43 -14.65 -28.59
N THR A 3 34.44 -14.45 -27.73
CA THR A 3 33.18 -15.18 -27.64
C THR A 3 32.15 -14.68 -28.66
N PRO A 4 31.46 -15.56 -29.41
CA PRO A 4 30.30 -15.18 -30.22
C PRO A 4 29.02 -15.70 -29.55
N ARG A 5 28.31 -14.87 -28.78
CA ARG A 5 26.97 -15.23 -28.24
C ARG A 5 25.87 -14.19 -28.42
N VAL A 6 26.08 -13.12 -29.19
CA VAL A 6 25.08 -12.04 -29.34
C VAL A 6 24.27 -12.11 -30.66
N ARG A 7 24.59 -13.05 -31.57
CA ARG A 7 23.95 -13.09 -32.91
C ARG A 7 22.57 -13.77 -32.99
N PHE A 8 22.05 -14.34 -31.91
CA PHE A 8 20.78 -15.10 -31.95
C PHE A 8 19.56 -14.42 -31.30
N LEU A 9 19.72 -13.28 -30.61
CA LEU A 9 18.60 -12.61 -29.92
C LEU A 9 17.74 -11.72 -30.85
N TYR A 10 18.35 -11.14 -31.89
CA TYR A 10 17.66 -10.27 -32.85
C TYR A 10 16.58 -10.98 -33.70
N PRO A 11 16.80 -12.17 -34.28
CA PRO A 11 15.76 -12.82 -35.08
C PRO A 11 14.56 -13.28 -34.24
N VAL A 12 14.78 -13.66 -32.98
CA VAL A 12 13.69 -14.09 -32.08
C VAL A 12 12.79 -12.91 -31.71
N SER A 13 13.37 -11.74 -31.42
CA SER A 13 12.61 -10.51 -31.16
C SER A 13 11.80 -10.06 -32.37
N LEU A 14 12.36 -10.17 -33.58
CA LEU A 14 11.64 -9.83 -34.81
C LEU A 14 10.43 -10.74 -35.03
N LEU A 15 10.59 -12.06 -34.83
CA LEU A 15 9.50 -13.03 -34.96
C LEU A 15 8.40 -12.83 -33.90
N ALA A 16 8.77 -12.47 -32.67
CA ALA A 16 7.82 -12.17 -31.60
C ALA A 16 6.98 -10.92 -31.93
N ASN A 17 7.60 -9.87 -32.46
CA ASN A 17 6.90 -8.64 -32.84
C ASN A 17 5.96 -8.85 -34.04
N ILE A 18 6.36 -9.68 -35.03
CA ILE A 18 5.49 -10.06 -36.15
C ILE A 18 4.28 -10.87 -35.66
N GLY A 19 4.49 -11.80 -34.72
CA GLY A 19 3.40 -12.56 -34.09
C GLY A 19 2.40 -11.65 -33.35
N LEU A 20 2.89 -10.68 -32.59
CA LEU A 20 2.06 -9.69 -31.87
C LEU A 20 1.25 -8.82 -32.83
N ALA A 21 1.85 -8.36 -33.92
CA ALA A 21 1.16 -7.59 -34.95
C ALA A 21 0.06 -8.42 -35.64
N ALA A 22 0.31 -9.70 -35.93
CA ALA A 22 -0.67 -10.60 -36.53
C ALA A 22 -1.87 -10.86 -35.59
N VAL A 23 -1.62 -11.03 -34.28
CA VAL A 23 -2.69 -11.18 -33.27
C VAL A 23 -3.54 -9.91 -33.17
N LEU A 24 -2.92 -8.72 -33.20
CA LEU A 24 -3.63 -7.44 -33.17
C LEU A 24 -4.53 -7.25 -34.40
N VAL A 25 -4.04 -7.58 -35.60
CA VAL A 25 -4.84 -7.55 -36.83
C VAL A 25 -5.98 -8.57 -36.78
N PHE A 26 -5.71 -9.79 -36.31
CA PHE A 26 -6.74 -10.83 -36.15
C PHE A 26 -7.86 -10.38 -35.20
N LEU A 27 -7.51 -9.79 -34.05
CA LEU A 27 -8.50 -9.27 -33.08
C LEU A 27 -9.32 -8.11 -33.65
N LEU A 28 -8.71 -7.22 -34.45
CA LEU A 28 -9.42 -6.12 -35.11
C LEU A 28 -10.38 -6.60 -36.20
N VAL A 29 -10.00 -7.63 -36.96
CA VAL A 29 -10.86 -8.26 -37.99
C VAL A 29 -11.98 -9.08 -37.35
N ALA A 30 -11.69 -9.84 -36.29
CA ALA A 30 -12.70 -10.60 -35.55
C ALA A 30 -13.75 -9.66 -34.90
N ARG A 31 -13.33 -8.49 -34.40
CA ARG A 31 -14.22 -7.48 -33.82
C ARG A 31 -15.12 -6.81 -34.86
N HIS A 32 -14.67 -6.67 -36.11
CA HIS A 32 -15.52 -6.22 -37.23
C HIS A 32 -16.50 -7.29 -37.72
N SER A 33 -16.15 -8.57 -37.55
CA SER A 33 -16.98 -9.70 -37.98
C SER A 33 -18.13 -9.99 -37.00
N ALA A 34 -17.96 -9.67 -35.72
CA ALA A 34 -19.00 -9.79 -34.69
C ALA A 34 -20.11 -8.71 -34.78
N ALA A 35 -19.95 -7.69 -35.63
CA ALA A 35 -20.92 -6.60 -35.81
C ALA A 35 -21.97 -6.87 -36.92
N ARG A 36 -21.98 -8.06 -37.52
CA ARG A 36 -22.95 -8.44 -38.58
C ARG A 36 -23.73 -9.68 -38.18
N HIS A 37 -24.60 -9.54 -37.18
CA HIS A 37 -25.78 -10.41 -37.09
C HIS A 37 -26.97 -9.76 -37.81
N PRO A 38 -27.76 -10.54 -38.57
CA PRO A 38 -28.90 -10.03 -39.31
C PRO A 38 -29.97 -9.51 -38.34
N ARG A 39 -30.41 -8.27 -38.56
CA ARG A 39 -31.61 -7.71 -37.92
C ARG A 39 -32.81 -8.57 -38.29
N HIS A 40 -33.36 -9.29 -37.32
CA HIS A 40 -34.76 -9.68 -37.37
C HIS A 40 -35.61 -8.40 -37.46
N GLN A 41 -36.36 -8.26 -38.55
CA GLN A 41 -37.45 -7.28 -38.64
C GLN A 41 -38.51 -7.63 -37.59
N PRO A 42 -38.82 -6.75 -36.63
CA PRO A 42 -40.01 -6.92 -35.84
C PRO A 42 -41.23 -6.47 -36.67
N ALA A 43 -42.28 -7.30 -36.62
CA ALA A 43 -43.59 -6.97 -37.16
C ALA A 43 -44.08 -5.62 -36.62
N GLN A 44 -44.60 -4.79 -37.51
CA GLN A 44 -45.20 -3.50 -37.19
C GLN A 44 -46.41 -3.71 -36.27
N SER A 45 -46.24 -3.39 -34.99
CA SER A 45 -47.35 -3.13 -34.08
C SER A 45 -47.81 -1.67 -34.25
N PRO A 46 -49.11 -1.39 -34.16
CA PRO A 46 -49.64 -0.05 -34.35
C PRO A 46 -49.11 0.92 -33.31
N ALA A 47 -48.81 2.14 -33.75
CA ALA A 47 -48.15 3.19 -33.00
C ALA A 47 -48.87 3.51 -31.67
N PRO A 48 -48.18 3.53 -30.52
CA PRO A 48 -48.72 4.14 -29.32
C PRO A 48 -48.72 5.67 -29.49
N ALA A 49 -49.80 6.28 -29.02
CA ALA A 49 -49.99 7.73 -29.01
C ALA A 49 -48.74 8.44 -28.45
N HIS A 50 -48.31 9.51 -29.12
CA HIS A 50 -47.20 10.36 -28.69
C HIS A 50 -47.44 10.86 -27.26
N ALA A 51 -46.77 10.22 -26.30
CA ALA A 51 -46.52 10.84 -25.01
C ALA A 51 -45.64 12.08 -25.26
N PRO A 52 -45.91 13.22 -24.59
CA PRO A 52 -45.12 14.42 -24.79
C PRO A 52 -43.65 14.13 -24.50
N SER A 53 -42.80 14.46 -25.48
CA SER A 53 -41.35 14.37 -25.41
C SER A 53 -40.88 15.12 -24.16
N ARG A 54 -40.57 14.40 -23.08
CA ARG A 54 -39.83 14.99 -21.96
C ARG A 54 -38.54 15.56 -22.54
N PRO A 55 -38.19 16.83 -22.28
CA PRO A 55 -36.91 17.36 -22.70
C PRO A 55 -35.81 16.45 -22.13
N LEU A 56 -34.92 16.01 -23.02
CA LEU A 56 -33.81 15.09 -22.73
C LEU A 56 -32.74 15.72 -21.82
N TRP A 57 -32.90 17.01 -21.51
CA TRP A 57 -32.01 17.81 -20.68
C TRP A 57 -32.86 18.59 -19.68
N PRO A 58 -32.49 18.60 -18.40
CA PRO A 58 -33.10 19.51 -17.44
C PRO A 58 -32.87 20.95 -17.92
N GLU A 59 -33.91 21.80 -17.85
CA GLU A 59 -33.75 23.22 -18.14
C GLU A 59 -32.79 23.83 -17.11
N LEU A 60 -31.64 24.32 -17.57
CA LEU A 60 -30.71 25.08 -16.76
C LEU A 60 -31.26 26.50 -16.58
N SER A 61 -31.10 27.05 -15.38
CA SER A 61 -31.50 28.45 -15.14
C SER A 61 -30.65 29.40 -15.98
N PRO A 62 -31.16 30.59 -16.37
CA PRO A 62 -30.35 31.61 -17.05
C PRO A 62 -29.08 31.97 -16.27
N ALA A 63 -29.15 32.01 -14.94
CA ALA A 63 -27.98 32.25 -14.08
C ALA A 63 -26.93 31.13 -14.19
N THR A 64 -27.34 29.86 -14.25
CA THR A 64 -26.42 28.73 -14.45
C THR A 64 -25.77 28.78 -15.83
N LEU A 65 -26.51 29.18 -16.87
CA LEU A 65 -25.97 29.33 -18.22
C LEU A 65 -24.94 30.46 -18.32
N ASP A 66 -25.18 31.59 -17.65
CA ASP A 66 -24.22 32.69 -17.61
C ASP A 66 -22.98 32.33 -16.78
N ALA A 67 -23.13 31.61 -15.67
CA ALA A 67 -22.02 31.09 -14.88
C ALA A 67 -21.18 30.04 -15.65
N LEU A 68 -21.81 29.17 -16.45
CA LEU A 68 -21.12 28.24 -17.35
C LEU A 68 -20.31 28.97 -18.43
N ARG A 69 -20.86 30.05 -19.01
CA ARG A 69 -20.12 30.90 -19.97
C ARG A 69 -18.93 31.60 -19.31
N ALA A 70 -19.04 31.91 -18.02
CA ALA A 70 -17.95 32.46 -17.22
C ALA A 70 -16.96 31.39 -16.70
N HIS A 71 -17.12 30.12 -17.11
CA HIS A 71 -16.30 29.00 -16.66
C HIS A 71 -16.29 28.79 -15.14
N ASP A 72 -17.42 29.06 -14.46
CA ASP A 72 -17.56 28.80 -13.03
C ASP A 72 -17.63 27.28 -12.75
N PRO A 73 -16.64 26.72 -12.03
CA PRO A 73 -16.60 25.28 -11.74
C PRO A 73 -17.79 24.79 -10.89
N ALA A 74 -18.39 25.65 -10.07
CA ALA A 74 -19.55 25.30 -9.24
C ALA A 74 -20.83 25.13 -10.08
N ALA A 75 -21.05 26.01 -11.07
CA ALA A 75 -22.13 25.92 -12.03
C ALA A 75 -21.96 24.70 -12.95
N GLU A 76 -20.72 24.38 -13.34
CA GLU A 76 -20.43 23.19 -14.13
C GLU A 76 -20.71 21.89 -13.37
N ARG A 77 -20.34 21.82 -12.08
CA ARG A 77 -20.72 20.70 -11.21
C ARG A 77 -22.23 20.48 -11.20
N GLU A 78 -23.01 21.55 -11.03
CA GLU A 78 -24.48 21.46 -10.99
C GLU A 78 -25.05 20.96 -12.32
N ALA A 79 -24.59 21.53 -13.44
CA ALA A 79 -25.02 21.10 -14.77
C ALA A 79 -24.68 19.63 -15.07
N LEU A 80 -23.47 19.18 -14.72
CA LEU A 80 -23.07 17.78 -14.90
C LEU A 80 -23.85 16.82 -13.98
N THR A 81 -24.18 17.26 -12.77
CA THR A 81 -25.01 16.48 -11.83
C THR A 81 -26.42 16.31 -12.38
N LEU A 82 -27.01 17.40 -12.88
CA LEU A 82 -28.33 17.41 -13.52
C LEU A 82 -28.38 16.56 -14.79
N ALA A 83 -27.30 16.54 -15.57
CA ALA A 83 -27.14 15.69 -16.75
C ALA A 83 -26.88 14.20 -16.41
N GLY A 84 -26.81 13.84 -15.13
CA GLY A 84 -26.69 12.45 -14.68
C GLY A 84 -25.29 11.85 -14.78
N PHE A 85 -24.24 12.67 -14.86
CA PHE A 85 -22.87 12.16 -14.89
C PHE A 85 -22.48 11.50 -13.56
N PRO A 86 -21.67 10.43 -13.57
CA PRO A 86 -21.16 9.82 -12.35
C PRO A 86 -20.34 10.81 -11.51
N SER A 87 -20.60 10.90 -10.20
CA SER A 87 -19.93 11.83 -9.30
C SER A 87 -18.39 11.74 -9.32
N ALA A 88 -17.84 10.54 -9.56
CA ALA A 88 -16.40 10.35 -9.69
C ALA A 88 -15.81 11.06 -10.93
N GLN A 89 -16.55 11.10 -12.03
CA GLN A 89 -16.15 11.81 -13.25
C GLN A 89 -16.26 13.31 -13.06
N ILE A 90 -17.35 13.78 -12.43
CA ILE A 90 -17.54 15.20 -12.09
C ILE A 90 -16.39 15.71 -11.22
N ARG A 91 -16.04 14.97 -10.14
CA ARG A 91 -14.90 15.31 -9.28
C ARG A 91 -13.60 15.47 -10.06
N LYS A 92 -13.26 14.47 -10.88
CA LYS A 92 -12.00 14.45 -11.64
C LYS A 92 -11.93 15.62 -12.61
N HIS A 93 -13.03 15.91 -13.29
CA HIS A 93 -13.13 16.98 -14.28
C HIS A 93 -12.95 18.36 -13.65
N ILE A 94 -13.78 18.69 -12.64
CA ILE A 94 -13.74 19.98 -11.95
C ILE A 94 -12.38 20.19 -11.26
N ALA A 95 -11.87 19.18 -10.54
CA ALA A 95 -10.56 19.28 -9.89
C ALA A 95 -9.43 19.47 -10.92
N SER A 96 -9.50 18.83 -12.08
CA SER A 96 -8.49 19.00 -13.13
C SER A 96 -8.49 20.41 -13.74
N GLN A 97 -9.64 21.06 -13.84
CA GLN A 97 -9.70 22.42 -14.37
C GLN A 97 -9.04 23.41 -13.43
N VAL A 98 -9.44 23.41 -12.16
CA VAL A 98 -8.86 24.30 -11.15
C VAL A 98 -7.36 24.05 -11.01
N ARG A 99 -6.93 22.78 -10.98
CA ARG A 99 -5.49 22.44 -10.94
C ARG A 99 -4.70 23.05 -12.09
N LYS A 100 -5.19 22.95 -13.33
CA LYS A 100 -4.48 23.51 -14.49
C LYS A 100 -4.24 25.02 -14.38
N ASP A 101 -5.16 25.77 -13.80
CA ASP A 101 -5.01 27.21 -13.65
C ASP A 101 -3.98 27.55 -12.56
N TYR A 102 -4.00 26.81 -11.45
CA TYR A 102 -3.01 26.99 -10.39
C TYR A 102 -1.63 26.46 -10.77
N GLU A 103 -1.52 25.35 -11.49
CA GLU A 103 -0.27 24.82 -12.04
C GLU A 103 0.41 25.87 -12.92
N LYS A 104 -0.35 26.61 -13.75
CA LYS A 104 0.18 27.74 -14.53
C LYS A 104 0.67 28.89 -13.64
N ARG A 105 -0.08 29.25 -12.59
CA ARG A 105 0.31 30.32 -11.64
C ARG A 105 1.57 29.94 -10.86
N ILE A 106 1.70 28.69 -10.44
CA ILE A 106 2.88 28.16 -9.75
C ILE A 106 4.07 28.10 -10.70
N ALA A 107 3.88 27.61 -11.93
CA ALA A 107 4.93 27.57 -12.95
C ALA A 107 5.43 28.98 -13.33
N ALA A 108 4.59 30.01 -13.22
CA ALA A 108 4.99 31.39 -13.44
C ALA A 108 5.91 31.95 -12.33
N LEU A 109 5.93 31.35 -11.13
CA LEU A 109 6.84 31.73 -10.05
C LEU A 109 8.28 31.33 -10.36
N HIS A 110 8.45 30.29 -11.17
CA HIS A 110 9.75 29.85 -11.66
C HIS A 110 9.62 29.38 -13.12
N PRO A 111 9.69 30.31 -14.10
CA PRO A 111 9.59 29.97 -15.51
C PRO A 111 10.65 28.94 -15.91
N TYR A 112 10.22 27.84 -16.53
CA TYR A 112 11.12 26.84 -17.08
C TYR A 112 11.93 27.44 -18.23
N ASP A 113 13.25 27.33 -18.16
CA ASP A 113 14.14 27.63 -19.28
C ASP A 113 14.46 26.35 -20.07
N PRO A 114 13.92 26.18 -21.30
CA PRO A 114 14.21 25.02 -22.13
C PRO A 114 15.70 24.88 -22.48
N GLN A 115 16.45 25.98 -22.45
CA GLN A 115 17.88 25.98 -22.73
C GLN A 115 18.72 25.55 -21.52
N ALA A 116 18.15 25.48 -20.32
CA ALA A 116 18.82 25.06 -19.09
C ALA A 116 18.15 23.84 -18.43
N TRP A 117 17.50 22.98 -19.23
CA TRP A 117 16.73 21.82 -18.75
C TRP A 117 17.51 20.86 -17.83
N TRP A 118 18.85 20.79 -17.96
CA TRP A 118 19.71 19.96 -17.10
C TRP A 118 19.89 20.53 -15.68
N GLN A 119 19.63 21.83 -15.50
CA GLN A 119 19.64 22.47 -14.18
C GLN A 119 18.26 22.36 -13.52
N GLN A 120 17.21 22.27 -14.34
CA GLN A 120 15.82 22.32 -13.91
C GLN A 120 14.95 21.35 -14.72
N PRO A 121 14.87 20.09 -14.28
CA PRO A 121 14.05 19.11 -14.94
C PRO A 121 12.56 19.52 -14.97
N PRO A 122 11.88 19.39 -16.13
CA PRO A 122 10.53 19.90 -16.34
C PRO A 122 9.44 19.15 -15.57
N TRP A 123 9.77 18.04 -14.90
CA TRP A 123 8.79 17.18 -14.24
C TRP A 123 8.52 17.54 -12.76
N LYS A 124 9.30 18.42 -12.13
CA LYS A 124 9.08 18.96 -10.77
C LYS A 124 9.67 20.38 -10.57
N PRO A 125 9.15 21.41 -11.26
CA PRO A 125 9.70 22.77 -11.18
C PRO A 125 9.61 23.39 -9.77
N GLU A 126 8.63 22.95 -8.98
CA GLU A 126 8.41 23.40 -7.61
C GLU A 126 9.54 23.05 -6.62
N ASN A 127 10.31 21.99 -6.89
CA ASN A 127 11.46 21.60 -6.07
C ASN A 127 12.62 22.60 -6.13
N TYR A 128 12.58 23.53 -7.08
CA TYR A 128 13.60 24.54 -7.34
C TYR A 128 13.16 25.95 -6.90
N LEU A 129 12.00 26.06 -6.24
CA LEU A 129 11.54 27.31 -5.65
C LEU A 129 12.29 27.60 -4.35
N GLU A 130 12.77 28.84 -4.20
CA GLU A 130 13.47 29.30 -3.00
C GLU A 130 12.76 30.52 -2.40
N GLY A 131 12.90 30.70 -1.08
CA GLY A 131 12.40 31.87 -0.35
C GLY A 131 10.93 32.21 -0.61
N ASP A 132 10.66 33.48 -0.93
CA ASP A 132 9.30 34.02 -1.15
C ASP A 132 8.51 33.30 -2.24
N ALA A 133 9.19 32.77 -3.27
CA ALA A 133 8.55 32.04 -4.36
C ALA A 133 7.97 30.70 -3.86
N ARG A 134 8.65 30.05 -2.91
CA ARG A 134 8.15 28.83 -2.26
C ARG A 134 6.94 29.13 -1.37
N ASP A 135 6.97 30.21 -0.59
CA ASP A 135 5.83 30.63 0.23
C ASP A 135 4.62 31.06 -0.62
N GLN A 136 4.86 31.71 -1.76
CA GLN A 136 3.80 32.02 -2.70
C GLN A 136 3.21 30.76 -3.34
N ALA A 137 4.03 29.77 -3.70
CA ALA A 137 3.54 28.49 -4.19
C ALA A 137 2.69 27.76 -3.13
N ARG A 138 3.07 27.79 -1.85
CA ARG A 138 2.24 27.26 -0.74
C ARG A 138 0.88 27.94 -0.65
N ARG A 139 0.85 29.28 -0.69
CA ARG A 139 -0.41 30.05 -0.70
C ARG A 139 -1.28 29.66 -1.90
N LEU A 140 -0.69 29.54 -3.08
CA LEU A 140 -1.39 29.09 -4.29
C LEU A 140 -1.94 27.67 -4.16
N LYS A 141 -1.17 26.72 -3.62
CA LYS A 141 -1.64 25.34 -3.38
C LYS A 141 -2.81 25.31 -2.40
N LYS A 142 -2.75 26.10 -1.33
CA LYS A 142 -3.85 26.24 -0.36
C LYS A 142 -5.10 26.83 -1.01
N GLU A 143 -4.97 27.95 -1.71
CA GLU A 143 -6.07 28.58 -2.46
C GLU A 143 -6.68 27.60 -3.49
N MET A 144 -5.85 26.82 -4.19
CA MET A 144 -6.27 25.78 -5.13
C MET A 144 -7.16 24.74 -4.43
N ARG A 145 -6.71 24.21 -3.28
CA ARG A 145 -7.49 23.23 -2.50
C ARG A 145 -8.82 23.80 -2.05
N GLU A 146 -8.82 25.02 -1.52
CA GLU A 146 -10.04 25.73 -1.11
C GLU A 146 -10.99 25.97 -2.28
N GLN A 147 -10.48 26.35 -3.45
CA GLN A 147 -11.30 26.55 -4.64
C GLN A 147 -11.87 25.23 -5.17
N ILE A 148 -11.09 24.14 -5.19
CA ILE A 148 -11.59 22.81 -5.53
C ILE A 148 -12.70 22.38 -4.56
N ALA A 149 -12.50 22.56 -3.25
CA ALA A 149 -13.48 22.22 -2.24
C ALA A 149 -14.77 23.04 -2.40
N ARG A 150 -14.67 24.36 -2.58
CA ARG A 150 -15.82 25.25 -2.86
C ARG A 150 -16.54 24.84 -4.14
N ALA A 151 -15.80 24.56 -5.21
CA ALA A 151 -16.36 24.16 -6.50
C ALA A 151 -17.10 22.82 -6.45
N LEU A 152 -16.53 21.83 -5.76
CA LEU A 152 -17.12 20.49 -5.65
C LEU A 152 -18.26 20.42 -4.64
N GLY A 153 -18.28 21.29 -3.63
CA GLY A 153 -19.32 21.30 -2.60
C GLY A 153 -19.53 19.91 -1.99
N PRO A 154 -20.76 19.36 -1.97
CA PRO A 154 -21.03 18.01 -1.45
C PRO A 154 -20.31 16.86 -2.16
N LEU A 155 -19.79 17.09 -3.37
CA LEU A 155 -18.98 16.11 -4.09
C LEU A 155 -17.50 16.18 -3.71
N GLY A 156 -17.07 17.16 -2.90
CA GLY A 156 -15.68 17.43 -2.56
C GLY A 156 -15.10 16.56 -1.45
N ALA A 157 -15.93 15.98 -0.58
CA ALA A 157 -15.49 15.04 0.45
C ALA A 157 -14.65 13.91 -0.15
N ASP A 158 -13.44 13.69 0.41
CA ASP A 158 -12.56 12.61 -0.04
C ASP A 158 -13.31 11.27 0.07
N PRO A 159 -13.56 10.59 -1.05
CA PRO A 159 -14.27 9.33 -1.03
C PRO A 159 -13.56 8.26 -0.22
N ASN A 160 -12.24 8.30 -0.02
CA ASN A 160 -11.50 7.15 0.51
C ASN A 160 -11.33 7.19 2.03
N LEU A 161 -11.06 8.35 2.64
CA LEU A 161 -10.94 8.52 4.10
C LEU A 161 -12.22 8.16 4.85
N PHE A 162 -13.39 8.37 4.22
CA PHE A 162 -14.70 8.30 4.88
C PHE A 162 -15.65 7.22 4.30
N ARG A 163 -15.26 6.41 3.31
CA ARG A 163 -16.17 5.41 2.68
C ARG A 163 -16.36 4.12 3.45
N LYS A 164 -15.43 3.75 4.34
CA LYS A 164 -15.34 2.40 4.92
C LYS A 164 -15.19 2.38 6.44
N SER A 165 -15.60 3.44 7.12
CA SER A 165 -15.56 3.51 8.59
C SER A 165 -16.79 4.21 9.15
N GLU A 166 -16.96 4.11 10.46
CA GLU A 166 -17.95 4.86 11.25
C GLU A 166 -17.79 6.39 11.06
N LEU A 167 -16.66 6.86 10.52
CA LEU A 167 -16.41 8.25 10.11
C LEU A 167 -17.32 8.74 8.98
N ALA A 168 -18.04 7.84 8.28
CA ALA A 168 -19.05 8.23 7.30
C ALA A 168 -20.19 9.05 7.94
N ALA A 169 -20.44 8.88 9.24
CA ALA A 169 -21.47 9.59 10.00
C ALA A 169 -21.04 11.01 10.45
N ILE A 170 -19.77 11.39 10.27
CA ILE A 170 -19.26 12.71 10.64
C ILE A 170 -19.87 13.80 9.75
N PRO A 171 -20.29 14.96 10.31
CA PRO A 171 -20.82 16.07 9.52
C PRO A 171 -19.84 16.55 8.43
N GLU A 172 -20.37 16.92 7.27
CA GLU A 172 -19.57 17.29 6.09
C GLU A 172 -18.54 18.40 6.37
N ALA A 173 -18.95 19.44 7.09
CA ALA A 173 -18.06 20.54 7.45
C ALA A 173 -16.85 20.07 8.27
N LYS A 174 -17.05 19.08 9.15
CA LYS A 174 -15.96 18.50 9.97
C LYS A 174 -15.06 17.60 9.12
N ARG A 175 -15.63 16.81 8.18
CA ARG A 175 -14.83 16.02 7.21
C ARG A 175 -13.92 16.91 6.36
N GLN A 176 -14.44 18.05 5.89
CA GLN A 176 -13.66 19.01 5.12
C GLN A 176 -12.56 19.66 5.97
N ALA A 177 -12.85 20.02 7.22
CA ALA A 177 -11.86 20.57 8.14
C ALA A 177 -10.70 19.58 8.38
N VAL A 178 -11.00 18.30 8.60
CA VAL A 178 -9.99 17.24 8.75
C VAL A 178 -9.17 17.05 7.47
N ALA A 179 -9.82 17.00 6.31
CA ALA A 179 -9.13 16.86 5.03
C ALA A 179 -8.18 18.03 4.73
N ASN A 180 -8.59 19.26 5.07
CA ASN A 180 -7.74 20.44 4.93
C ASN A 180 -6.55 20.40 5.90
N LEU A 181 -6.80 20.03 7.15
CA LEU A 181 -5.75 19.90 8.17
C LEU A 181 -4.68 18.89 7.74
N GLU A 182 -5.08 17.71 7.29
CA GLU A 182 -4.15 16.69 6.80
C GLU A 182 -3.36 17.14 5.58
N ALA A 183 -3.98 17.87 4.65
CA ALA A 183 -3.28 18.42 3.51
C ALA A 183 -2.24 19.47 3.93
N ASP A 184 -2.59 20.35 4.88
CA ASP A 184 -1.67 21.37 5.39
C ASP A 184 -0.47 20.73 6.12
N TYR A 185 -0.71 19.71 6.96
CA TYR A 185 0.39 18.97 7.60
C TYR A 185 1.18 18.08 6.63
N GLY A 186 0.54 17.58 5.57
CA GLY A 186 1.22 16.88 4.47
C GLY A 186 2.23 17.79 3.76
N ASP A 187 1.83 19.02 3.43
CA ASP A 187 2.72 20.01 2.83
C ASP A 187 3.89 20.36 3.78
N LEU A 188 3.63 20.55 5.08
CA LEU A 188 4.67 20.86 6.06
C LEU A 188 5.68 19.70 6.23
N LEU A 189 5.21 18.45 6.17
CA LEU A 189 6.08 17.28 6.21
C LEU A 189 6.89 17.12 4.93
N GLU A 190 6.30 17.37 3.76
CA GLU A 190 7.00 17.38 2.47
C GLU A 190 8.06 18.49 2.43
N ASP A 191 7.76 19.65 3.00
CA ASP A 191 8.70 20.75 3.12
C ASP A 191 9.89 20.39 4.00
N LEU A 192 9.63 19.78 5.16
CA LEU A 192 10.67 19.28 6.04
C LEU A 192 11.54 18.24 5.31
N GLU A 193 10.94 17.30 4.58
CA GLU A 193 11.66 16.30 3.79
C GLU A 193 12.47 16.92 2.65
N THR A 194 11.96 17.96 2.01
CA THR A 194 12.67 18.72 0.98
C THR A 194 13.87 19.47 1.56
N ASP A 195 13.70 20.07 2.74
CA ASP A 195 14.76 20.82 3.43
C ASP A 195 15.88 19.90 3.92
N MET A 196 15.56 18.65 4.25
CA MET A 196 16.54 17.62 4.57
C MET A 196 17.49 17.32 3.40
N ARG A 197 17.14 17.62 2.12
CA ARG A 197 17.98 17.42 0.92
C ARG A 197 18.82 16.12 0.96
N ASP A 198 18.15 14.99 1.22
CA ASP A 198 18.70 13.63 1.37
C ASP A 198 19.57 13.35 2.64
N PHE A 199 19.78 14.33 3.52
CA PHE A 199 20.54 14.21 4.77
C PHE A 199 19.74 14.69 5.99
N ALA A 200 19.28 13.73 6.79
CA ALA A 200 18.61 14.03 8.07
C ALA A 200 19.59 14.54 9.13
N LEU A 201 19.31 15.71 9.71
CA LEU A 201 19.94 16.21 10.92
C LEU A 201 19.16 15.76 12.17
N PRO A 202 19.82 15.69 13.36
CA PRO A 202 19.12 15.34 14.60
C PRO A 202 17.92 16.23 14.93
N GLY A 203 17.98 17.53 14.59
CA GLY A 203 16.89 18.48 14.79
C GLY A 203 15.66 18.19 13.92
N ASP A 204 15.82 17.58 12.75
CA ASP A 204 14.72 17.29 11.84
C ASP A 204 13.79 16.20 12.41
N ALA A 205 14.35 15.28 13.20
CA ALA A 205 13.56 14.26 13.90
C ALA A 205 12.68 14.90 14.99
N GLU A 206 13.19 15.88 15.72
CA GLU A 206 12.44 16.63 16.73
C GLU A 206 11.36 17.49 16.05
N GLN A 207 11.68 18.14 14.94
CA GLN A 207 10.73 18.95 14.18
C GLN A 207 9.62 18.09 13.58
N ARG A 208 9.93 16.90 13.04
CA ARG A 208 8.91 15.95 12.58
C ARG A 208 8.01 15.48 13.73
N ALA A 209 8.60 15.14 14.88
CA ALA A 209 7.84 14.72 16.05
C ALA A 209 6.92 15.84 16.57
N LEU A 210 7.40 17.08 16.56
CA LEU A 210 6.60 18.26 16.89
C LEU A 210 5.42 18.38 15.93
N LEU A 211 5.64 18.39 14.61
CA LEU A 211 4.58 18.46 13.61
C LEU A 211 3.53 17.34 13.78
N GLN A 212 3.97 16.11 14.05
CA GLN A 212 3.04 14.99 14.31
C GLN A 212 2.23 15.21 15.60
N SER A 213 2.85 15.74 16.65
CA SER A 213 2.16 16.05 17.91
C SER A 213 1.14 17.18 17.76
N GLU A 214 1.46 18.21 16.98
CA GLU A 214 0.57 19.34 16.71
C GLU A 214 -0.58 18.93 15.82
N ARG A 215 -0.31 18.13 14.76
CA ARG A 215 -1.34 17.51 13.92
C ARG A 215 -2.37 16.77 14.77
N ARG A 216 -1.90 15.94 15.70
CA ARG A 216 -2.77 15.16 16.58
C ARG A 216 -3.56 16.03 17.54
N ARG A 217 -2.95 17.08 18.10
CA ARG A 217 -3.63 18.06 18.97
C ARG A 217 -4.76 18.77 18.21
N GLU A 218 -4.51 19.19 16.98
CA GLU A 218 -5.52 19.85 16.14
C GLU A 218 -6.62 18.90 15.68
N LEU A 219 -6.27 17.66 15.30
CA LEU A 219 -7.27 16.61 15.03
C LEU A 219 -8.16 16.36 16.26
N ALA A 220 -7.59 16.32 17.46
CA ALA A 220 -8.34 16.15 18.70
C ALA A 220 -9.23 17.36 19.07
N ALA A 221 -8.95 18.55 18.52
CA ALA A 221 -9.80 19.71 18.65
C ALA A 221 -10.98 19.69 17.66
N LEU A 222 -10.78 19.07 16.49
CA LEU A 222 -11.82 18.93 15.45
C LEU A 222 -12.72 17.72 15.67
N LEU A 223 -12.17 16.61 16.12
CA LEU A 223 -12.84 15.33 16.29
C LEU A 223 -13.18 15.08 17.76
N THR A 224 -14.34 14.47 18.04
CA THR A 224 -14.60 13.95 19.38
C THR A 224 -13.59 12.83 19.70
N PRO A 225 -13.40 12.47 20.98
CA PRO A 225 -12.53 11.35 21.33
C PRO A 225 -12.90 10.03 20.64
N GLU A 226 -14.18 9.81 20.33
CA GLU A 226 -14.67 8.65 19.57
C GLU A 226 -14.29 8.75 18.09
N GLU A 227 -14.60 9.88 17.46
CA GLU A 227 -14.28 10.14 16.05
C GLU A 227 -12.76 10.11 15.79
N LEU A 228 -11.96 10.61 16.73
CA LEU A 228 -10.50 10.58 16.62
C LEU A 228 -9.96 9.14 16.67
N ARG A 229 -10.54 8.28 17.51
CA ARG A 229 -10.18 6.86 17.55
C ARG A 229 -10.51 6.16 16.23
N ASP A 230 -11.68 6.44 15.67
CA ASP A 230 -12.08 5.89 14.37
C ASP A 230 -11.19 6.39 13.24
N TYR A 231 -10.74 7.64 13.34
CA TYR A 231 -9.82 8.27 12.41
C TYR A 231 -8.44 7.61 12.46
N ASP A 232 -7.86 7.47 13.65
CA ASP A 232 -6.56 6.82 13.87
C ASP A 232 -6.59 5.37 13.35
N ARG A 233 -7.70 4.65 13.56
CA ARG A 233 -7.93 3.29 13.02
C ARG A 233 -7.92 3.26 11.49
N ALA A 234 -8.53 4.25 10.84
CA ALA A 234 -8.67 4.27 9.40
C ALA A 234 -7.41 4.77 8.66
N ASN A 235 -6.61 5.64 9.30
CA ASN A 235 -5.67 6.50 8.57
C ASN A 235 -4.21 6.46 9.05
N THR A 236 -3.84 5.52 9.92
CA THR A 236 -2.43 5.40 10.36
C THR A 236 -1.72 4.23 9.71
N THR A 237 -0.45 4.43 9.36
CA THR A 237 0.42 3.38 8.82
C THR A 237 0.52 2.19 9.78
N THR A 238 0.49 2.45 11.10
CA THR A 238 0.39 1.41 12.14
C THR A 238 -0.85 0.54 11.99
N ALA A 239 -2.03 1.14 11.78
CA ALA A 239 -3.27 0.39 11.60
C ALA A 239 -3.20 -0.53 10.36
N LEU A 240 -2.58 -0.08 9.27
CA LEU A 240 -2.33 -0.89 8.08
C LEU A 240 -1.46 -2.12 8.40
N PHE A 241 -0.41 -1.96 9.22
CA PHE A 241 0.49 -3.06 9.57
C PHE A 241 -0.15 -4.12 10.47
N ILE A 242 -1.04 -3.72 11.38
CA ILE A 242 -1.67 -4.66 12.33
C ILE A 242 -2.97 -5.28 11.79
N HIS A 243 -3.55 -4.75 10.71
CA HIS A 243 -4.87 -5.16 10.23
C HIS A 243 -4.94 -6.65 9.82
N ALA A 244 -3.88 -7.18 9.20
CA ALA A 244 -3.83 -8.59 8.81
C ALA A 244 -3.84 -9.51 10.04
N GLY A 245 -2.98 -9.22 11.02
CA GLY A 245 -2.92 -9.95 12.28
C GLY A 245 -4.24 -9.88 13.06
N ALA A 246 -4.82 -8.69 13.17
CA ALA A 246 -6.09 -8.49 13.86
C ALA A 246 -7.24 -9.26 13.19
N ALA A 247 -7.28 -9.28 11.86
CA ALA A 247 -8.27 -10.07 11.12
C ALA A 247 -8.09 -11.58 11.34
N ARG A 248 -6.85 -12.08 11.37
CA ARG A 248 -6.53 -13.50 11.60
C ARG A 248 -7.03 -14.01 12.94
N ILE A 249 -6.97 -13.19 13.98
CA ILE A 249 -7.44 -13.53 15.33
C ILE A 249 -8.89 -13.13 15.59
N ALA A 250 -9.60 -12.65 14.55
CA ALA A 250 -10.95 -12.11 14.64
C ALA A 250 -11.09 -11.08 15.80
N ALA A 251 -10.13 -10.16 15.90
CA ALA A 251 -10.10 -9.17 16.98
C ALA A 251 -11.38 -8.33 17.00
N THR A 252 -11.91 -8.09 18.20
CA THR A 252 -12.97 -7.11 18.40
C THR A 252 -12.45 -5.68 18.21
N ALA A 253 -13.35 -4.70 18.07
CA ALA A 253 -12.94 -3.30 17.98
C ALA A 253 -12.15 -2.82 19.21
N GLU A 254 -12.53 -3.27 20.41
CA GLU A 254 -11.80 -2.94 21.63
C GLU A 254 -10.39 -3.56 21.63
N GLU A 255 -10.28 -4.84 21.25
CA GLU A 255 -8.99 -5.52 21.13
C GLU A 255 -8.09 -4.86 20.08
N PHE A 256 -8.65 -4.51 18.91
CA PHE A 256 -7.91 -3.80 17.86
C PHE A 256 -7.30 -2.50 18.39
N ASN A 257 -8.06 -1.74 19.18
CA ASN A 257 -7.58 -0.49 19.76
C ASN A 257 -6.46 -0.72 20.77
N ARG A 258 -6.54 -1.76 21.59
CA ARG A 258 -5.46 -2.10 22.52
C ARG A 258 -4.20 -2.56 21.78
N ILE A 259 -4.35 -3.37 20.72
CA ILE A 259 -3.26 -3.77 19.82
C ILE A 259 -2.62 -2.53 19.18
N TYR A 260 -3.44 -1.58 18.72
CA TYR A 260 -2.96 -0.35 18.13
C TYR A 260 -2.09 0.47 19.09
N GLU A 261 -2.58 0.71 20.32
CA GLU A 261 -1.85 1.48 21.32
C GLU A 261 -0.52 0.82 21.71
N LEU A 262 -0.48 -0.52 21.80
CA LEU A 262 0.75 -1.28 22.04
C LEU A 262 1.73 -1.23 20.85
N SER A 263 1.21 -1.16 19.62
CA SER A 263 2.01 -1.21 18.40
C SER A 263 2.57 0.16 17.99
N ARG A 264 1.85 1.24 18.30
CA ARG A 264 2.16 2.59 17.83
C ARG A 264 3.59 3.03 18.16
N PRO A 265 4.11 2.90 19.41
CA PRO A 265 5.45 3.38 19.74
C PRO A 265 6.56 2.69 18.95
N TYR A 266 6.39 1.42 18.60
CA TYR A 266 7.34 0.67 17.77
C TYR A 266 7.34 1.17 16.31
N TYR A 267 6.17 1.29 15.70
CA TYR A 267 6.08 1.74 14.31
C TYR A 267 6.49 3.21 14.15
N GLU A 268 6.16 4.09 15.10
CA GLU A 268 6.64 5.48 15.10
C GLU A 268 8.18 5.57 15.15
N GLU A 269 8.83 4.69 15.92
CA GLU A 269 10.29 4.64 15.98
C GLU A 269 10.90 4.12 14.66
N THR A 270 10.40 2.98 14.17
CA THR A 270 10.98 2.27 13.02
C THR A 270 10.66 2.88 11.66
N LEU A 271 9.54 3.60 11.54
CA LEU A 271 9.13 4.25 10.29
C LEU A 271 9.65 5.68 10.18
N ARG A 272 10.44 6.15 11.16
CA ARG A 272 11.09 7.46 11.09
C ARG A 272 12.09 7.48 9.92
N PRO A 273 12.07 8.51 9.05
CA PRO A 273 13.11 8.68 8.05
C PRO A 273 14.51 8.72 8.69
N GLY A 274 15.44 7.94 8.13
CA GLY A 274 16.77 7.73 8.69
C GLY A 274 16.84 6.79 9.90
N ALA A 275 15.75 6.10 10.24
CA ALA A 275 15.77 5.05 11.25
C ALA A 275 16.73 3.94 10.83
N ILE A 276 17.59 3.54 11.77
CA ILE A 276 18.41 2.35 11.61
C ILE A 276 17.56 1.17 12.09
N PHE A 277 17.16 0.33 11.15
CA PHE A 277 16.58 -0.97 11.50
C PHE A 277 17.61 -1.71 12.37
N ASP A 278 17.25 -2.00 13.64
CA ASP A 278 18.09 -2.58 14.71
C ASP A 278 18.85 -1.61 15.65
N ASP A 279 18.39 -0.36 15.81
CA ASP A 279 18.85 0.43 16.95
C ASP A 279 18.35 -0.13 18.32
N LYS A 280 19.03 0.23 19.41
CA LYS A 280 18.70 -0.26 20.76
C LYS A 280 17.25 0.07 21.16
N LYS A 281 16.76 1.25 20.79
CA LYS A 281 15.46 1.76 21.20
C LYS A 281 14.34 1.04 20.43
N ALA A 282 14.50 0.80 19.13
CA ALA A 282 13.61 0.01 18.31
C ALA A 282 13.50 -1.43 18.84
N ARG A 283 14.60 -2.03 19.30
CA ARG A 283 14.57 -3.35 19.97
C ARG A 283 13.80 -3.33 21.28
N GLU A 284 13.99 -2.30 22.11
CA GLU A 284 13.23 -2.13 23.35
C GLU A 284 11.73 -1.97 23.05
N ARG A 285 11.36 -1.14 22.08
CA ARG A 285 9.97 -0.95 21.64
C ARG A 285 9.36 -2.22 21.05
N LEU A 286 10.13 -2.99 20.28
CA LEU A 286 9.66 -4.27 19.74
C LEU A 286 9.38 -5.26 20.87
N LYS A 287 10.24 -5.30 21.88
CA LYS A 287 10.05 -6.15 23.06
C LYS A 287 8.83 -5.73 23.88
N GLU A 288 8.68 -4.44 24.16
CA GLU A 288 7.49 -3.89 24.85
C GLU A 288 6.20 -4.22 24.11
N LYS A 289 6.18 -4.02 22.78
CA LYS A 289 5.07 -4.43 21.91
C LYS A 289 4.80 -5.92 22.08
N ARG A 290 5.82 -6.78 21.90
CA ARG A 290 5.68 -8.24 21.97
C ARG A 290 5.12 -8.69 23.32
N ASP A 291 5.74 -8.28 24.41
CA ASP A 291 5.38 -8.73 25.75
C ASP A 291 3.97 -8.25 26.12
N GLY A 292 3.61 -7.00 25.76
CA GLY A 292 2.25 -6.48 25.94
C GLY A 292 1.20 -7.18 25.05
N MET A 293 1.56 -7.62 23.85
CA MET A 293 0.67 -8.41 22.99
C MET A 293 0.44 -9.82 23.54
N ILE A 294 1.47 -10.46 24.09
CA ILE A 294 1.35 -11.75 24.77
C ILE A 294 0.42 -11.63 25.97
N GLU A 295 0.58 -10.58 26.78
CA GLU A 295 -0.29 -10.32 27.94
C GLU A 295 -1.75 -10.08 27.51
N LEU A 296 -1.97 -9.32 26.44
CA LEU A 296 -3.31 -8.99 25.94
C LEU A 296 -4.02 -10.18 25.27
N LEU A 297 -3.32 -10.94 24.44
CA LEU A 297 -3.91 -11.94 23.54
C LEU A 297 -3.75 -13.38 24.05
N GLY A 298 -2.74 -13.62 24.89
CA GLY A 298 -2.24 -14.95 25.20
C GLY A 298 -1.41 -15.55 24.06
N ASP A 299 -0.61 -16.56 24.39
CA ASP A 299 0.38 -17.16 23.47
C ASP A 299 -0.21 -17.62 22.14
N GLU A 300 -1.34 -18.34 22.17
CA GLU A 300 -1.92 -18.95 20.96
C GLU A 300 -2.42 -17.89 19.97
N ARG A 301 -3.15 -16.89 20.45
CA ARG A 301 -3.65 -15.80 19.59
C ARG A 301 -2.52 -14.89 19.16
N TYR A 302 -1.56 -14.60 20.04
CA TYR A 302 -0.39 -13.81 19.66
C TYR A 302 0.41 -14.51 18.56
N ARG A 303 0.60 -15.83 18.63
CA ARG A 303 1.27 -16.60 17.56
C ARG A 303 0.60 -16.42 16.21
N LEU A 304 -0.72 -16.48 16.16
CA LEU A 304 -1.49 -16.25 14.93
C LEU A 304 -1.35 -14.81 14.43
N PHE A 305 -1.35 -13.84 15.34
CA PHE A 305 -1.16 -12.43 15.02
C PHE A 305 0.25 -12.16 14.46
N ALA A 306 1.31 -12.61 15.14
CA ALA A 306 2.70 -12.41 14.77
C ALA A 306 3.04 -13.03 13.40
N ARG A 307 2.43 -14.19 13.10
CA ARG A 307 2.57 -14.86 11.80
C ARG A 307 2.17 -13.95 10.63
N GLU A 308 1.12 -13.13 10.78
CA GLU A 308 0.67 -12.18 9.76
C GLU A 308 1.57 -10.94 9.63
N GLU A 309 2.46 -10.68 10.59
CA GLU A 309 3.48 -9.64 10.46
C GLU A 309 4.74 -10.17 9.73
N ASN A 310 4.99 -11.48 9.84
CA ASN A 310 6.18 -12.16 9.31
C ASN A 310 6.27 -12.14 7.77
N TYR A 311 7.40 -11.66 7.24
CA TYR A 311 7.64 -11.55 5.80
C TYR A 311 7.67 -12.90 5.08
N ASP A 312 8.26 -13.93 5.69
CA ASP A 312 8.34 -15.24 5.05
C ASP A 312 6.97 -15.91 4.95
N TYR A 313 6.15 -15.76 5.99
CA TYR A 313 4.78 -16.28 5.96
C TYR A 313 3.96 -15.59 4.87
N LYS A 314 4.07 -14.26 4.73
CA LYS A 314 3.44 -13.52 3.63
C LYS A 314 3.87 -14.06 2.26
N GLY A 315 5.15 -14.35 2.09
CA GLY A 315 5.68 -14.98 0.88
C GLY A 315 5.03 -16.36 0.61
N LEU A 316 4.87 -17.18 1.64
CA LEU A 316 4.20 -18.48 1.54
C LEU A 316 2.71 -18.35 1.19
N VAL A 317 1.99 -17.40 1.78
CA VAL A 317 0.57 -17.14 1.46
C VAL A 317 0.43 -16.69 0.01
N GLN A 318 1.29 -15.79 -0.46
CA GLN A 318 1.30 -15.34 -1.86
C GLN A 318 1.61 -16.50 -2.82
N LEU A 319 2.59 -17.34 -2.50
CA LEU A 319 2.94 -18.52 -3.28
C LEU A 319 1.79 -19.52 -3.34
N ALA A 320 1.21 -19.86 -2.19
CA ALA A 320 0.08 -20.78 -2.09
C ALA A 320 -1.14 -20.28 -2.89
N THR A 321 -1.42 -18.98 -2.80
CA THR A 321 -2.53 -18.34 -3.56
C THR A 321 -2.27 -18.38 -5.06
N ARG A 322 -1.07 -17.98 -5.50
CA ARG A 322 -0.68 -17.97 -6.92
C ARG A 322 -0.79 -19.36 -7.57
N LEU A 323 -0.50 -20.40 -6.79
CA LEU A 323 -0.52 -21.79 -7.25
C LEU A 323 -1.85 -22.49 -6.94
N ASN A 324 -2.83 -21.77 -6.39
CA ASN A 324 -4.14 -22.30 -6.01
C ASN A 324 -4.03 -23.57 -5.13
N LEU A 325 -3.09 -23.55 -4.17
CA LEU A 325 -2.86 -24.65 -3.25
C LEU A 325 -3.98 -24.73 -2.21
N PRO A 326 -4.20 -25.90 -1.58
CA PRO A 326 -5.19 -26.05 -0.52
C PRO A 326 -5.02 -25.03 0.61
N ALA A 327 -6.13 -24.62 1.22
CA ALA A 327 -6.11 -23.77 2.41
C ALA A 327 -5.24 -24.38 3.52
N GLY A 328 -4.53 -23.52 4.27
CA GLY A 328 -3.60 -23.94 5.31
C GLY A 328 -2.29 -24.57 4.80
N THR A 329 -2.01 -24.56 3.50
CA THR A 329 -0.69 -25.01 2.99
C THR A 329 0.44 -24.08 3.47
N ALA A 330 0.23 -22.76 3.45
CA ALA A 330 1.19 -21.81 4.00
C ALA A 330 1.45 -22.04 5.49
N ASP A 331 0.40 -22.29 6.27
CA ASP A 331 0.50 -22.61 7.71
C ASP A 331 1.37 -23.85 7.94
N ARG A 332 1.08 -24.95 7.23
CA ARG A 332 1.84 -26.21 7.37
C ARG A 332 3.30 -26.09 6.97
N VAL A 333 3.61 -25.31 5.92
CA VAL A 333 5.00 -25.08 5.51
C VAL A 333 5.73 -24.19 6.52
N TYR A 334 5.06 -23.18 7.06
CA TYR A 334 5.63 -22.30 8.08
C TYR A 334 6.00 -23.07 9.36
N GLU A 335 5.15 -24.01 9.77
CA GLU A 335 5.34 -24.87 10.95
C GLU A 335 6.54 -25.83 10.83
N LEU A 336 7.07 -26.07 9.62
CA LEU A 336 8.26 -26.92 9.45
C LEU A 336 9.50 -26.36 10.18
N ARG A 337 9.54 -25.05 10.44
CA ARG A 337 10.63 -24.39 11.19
C ARG A 337 10.70 -24.91 12.61
N GLU A 338 9.57 -24.91 13.31
CA GLU A 338 9.46 -25.40 14.68
C GLU A 338 9.83 -26.89 14.76
N GLN A 339 9.43 -27.67 13.76
CA GLN A 339 9.79 -29.08 13.66
C GLN A 339 11.31 -29.28 13.52
N LEU A 340 11.97 -28.48 12.67
CA LEU A 340 13.42 -28.55 12.50
C LEU A 340 14.16 -28.04 13.75
N ALA A 341 13.69 -26.96 14.38
CA ALA A 341 14.26 -26.46 15.62
C ALA A 341 14.16 -27.50 16.74
N ALA A 342 13.02 -28.18 16.89
CA ALA A 342 12.85 -29.27 17.83
C ALA A 342 13.77 -30.47 17.52
N ALA A 343 13.99 -30.79 16.23
CA ALA A 343 14.95 -31.80 15.83
C ALA A 343 16.39 -31.40 16.18
N CYS A 344 16.76 -30.13 15.92
CA CYS A 344 18.06 -29.58 16.28
C CYS A 344 18.32 -29.69 17.79
N ALA A 345 17.34 -29.31 18.61
CA ALA A 345 17.44 -29.40 20.07
C ALA A 345 17.67 -30.84 20.55
N ARG A 346 16.91 -31.81 20.02
CA ARG A 346 17.09 -33.23 20.36
C ARG A 346 18.48 -33.75 19.96
N ILE A 347 18.95 -33.44 18.76
CA ILE A 347 20.27 -33.87 18.26
C ILE A 347 21.39 -33.23 19.10
N ASP A 348 21.25 -31.96 19.48
CA ASP A 348 22.23 -31.25 20.28
C ASP A 348 22.36 -31.86 21.69
N GLN A 349 21.22 -32.20 22.31
CA GLN A 349 21.17 -32.77 23.66
C GLN A 349 21.58 -34.25 23.72
N ASP A 350 21.58 -34.96 22.59
CA ASP A 350 21.97 -36.38 22.55
C ASP A 350 23.48 -36.55 22.81
N THR A 351 23.84 -37.09 23.97
CA THR A 351 25.23 -37.34 24.37
C THR A 351 25.82 -38.61 23.76
N ALA A 352 25.01 -39.47 23.14
CA ALA A 352 25.49 -40.68 22.47
C ALA A 352 26.04 -40.40 21.06
N LEU A 353 25.73 -39.24 20.49
CA LEU A 353 26.24 -38.81 19.19
C LEU A 353 27.52 -37.98 19.35
N ASP A 354 28.58 -38.41 18.67
CA ASP A 354 29.75 -37.56 18.45
C ASP A 354 29.47 -36.42 17.45
N ARG A 355 30.42 -35.51 17.28
CA ARG A 355 30.27 -34.34 16.41
C ARG A 355 29.91 -34.70 14.97
N ASP A 356 30.56 -35.70 14.39
CA ASP A 356 30.33 -36.09 12.99
C ASP A 356 28.95 -36.72 12.82
N ARG A 357 28.52 -37.55 13.78
CA ARG A 357 27.18 -38.12 13.80
C ARG A 357 26.10 -37.07 13.99
N LYS A 358 26.32 -36.06 14.85
CA LYS A 358 25.40 -34.92 15.00
C LYS A 358 25.26 -34.14 13.71
N ARG A 359 26.38 -33.82 13.04
CA ARG A 359 26.36 -33.15 11.74
C ARG A 359 25.60 -33.96 10.69
N ALA A 360 25.83 -35.27 10.62
CA ALA A 360 25.10 -36.14 9.71
C ALA A 360 23.59 -36.23 10.03
N ALA A 361 23.21 -36.24 11.31
CA ALA A 361 21.81 -36.23 11.75
C ALA A 361 21.11 -34.92 11.39
N LEU A 362 21.78 -33.77 11.56
CA LEU A 362 21.25 -32.46 11.16
C LEU A 362 21.07 -32.36 9.64
N ALA A 363 22.02 -32.89 8.86
CA ALA A 363 21.89 -32.98 7.40
C ALA A 363 20.65 -33.78 6.98
N ARG A 364 20.42 -34.94 7.60
CA ARG A 364 19.22 -35.75 7.35
C ARG A 364 17.93 -35.03 7.73
N ALA A 365 17.90 -34.37 8.89
CA ALA A 365 16.72 -33.60 9.32
C ALA A 365 16.39 -32.46 8.33
N ALA A 366 17.41 -31.79 7.79
CA ALA A 366 17.23 -30.78 6.74
C ALA A 366 16.72 -31.40 5.43
N ASP A 367 17.22 -32.56 5.01
CA ASP A 367 16.74 -33.27 3.82
C ASP A 367 15.29 -33.73 3.95
N ASP A 368 14.90 -34.25 5.12
CA ASP A 368 13.52 -34.63 5.40
C ASP A 368 12.58 -33.43 5.32
N LEU A 369 13.00 -32.27 5.84
CA LEU A 369 12.22 -31.03 5.71
C LEU A 369 12.11 -30.57 4.25
N ARG A 370 13.19 -30.65 3.46
CA ARG A 370 13.14 -30.32 2.03
C ARG A 370 12.13 -31.20 1.29
N ALA A 371 12.10 -32.49 1.59
CA ALA A 371 11.15 -33.42 1.00
C ALA A 371 9.69 -33.09 1.40
N GLN A 372 9.46 -32.75 2.67
CA GLN A 372 8.14 -32.32 3.15
C GLN A 372 7.68 -31.02 2.50
N ALA A 373 8.56 -30.01 2.40
CA ALA A 373 8.25 -28.75 1.74
C ALA A 373 7.87 -28.95 0.27
N LYS A 374 8.59 -29.80 -0.47
CA LYS A 374 8.27 -30.17 -1.86
C LYS A 374 6.96 -30.95 -1.97
N THR A 375 6.62 -31.75 -0.96
CA THR A 375 5.33 -32.47 -0.92
C THR A 375 4.17 -31.50 -0.71
N LEU A 376 4.32 -30.52 0.18
CA LEU A 376 3.27 -29.55 0.50
C LEU A 376 3.07 -28.51 -0.60
N LEU A 377 4.16 -27.99 -1.18
CA LEU A 377 4.12 -26.92 -2.18
C LEU A 377 4.08 -27.43 -3.63
N GLY A 378 4.42 -28.70 -3.85
CA GLY A 378 4.79 -29.23 -5.16
C GLY A 378 6.28 -29.03 -5.46
N ASN A 379 6.84 -29.86 -6.34
CA ASN A 379 8.29 -29.92 -6.57
C ASN A 379 8.90 -28.58 -7.00
N GLU A 380 8.30 -27.90 -7.98
CA GLU A 380 8.83 -26.64 -8.52
C GLU A 380 8.76 -25.51 -7.48
N ALA A 381 7.59 -25.33 -6.87
CA ALA A 381 7.37 -24.26 -5.89
C ALA A 381 8.13 -24.51 -4.58
N GLY A 382 8.21 -25.77 -4.13
CA GLY A 382 9.01 -26.17 -2.98
C GLY A 382 10.49 -25.93 -3.23
N GLN A 383 11.00 -26.20 -4.44
CA GLN A 383 12.38 -25.87 -4.80
C GLN A 383 12.60 -24.35 -4.82
N ALA A 384 11.71 -23.59 -5.46
CA ALA A 384 11.82 -22.13 -5.50
C ALA A 384 11.79 -21.48 -4.10
N TRP A 385 10.96 -21.98 -3.20
CA TRP A 385 10.94 -21.54 -1.80
C TRP A 385 12.24 -21.92 -1.07
N LEU A 386 12.74 -23.14 -1.24
CA LEU A 386 14.01 -23.60 -0.63
C LEU A 386 15.24 -22.81 -1.12
N ASP A 387 15.18 -22.30 -2.36
CA ASP A 387 16.23 -21.47 -2.95
C ASP A 387 16.09 -19.98 -2.60
N SER A 388 14.98 -19.58 -1.98
CA SER A 388 14.74 -18.21 -1.53
C SER A 388 15.42 -17.90 -0.19
N ASP A 389 15.60 -16.61 0.10
CA ASP A 389 16.15 -16.17 1.38
C ASP A 389 15.29 -16.61 2.58
N SER A 390 13.98 -16.85 2.39
CA SER A 390 13.07 -17.34 3.45
C SER A 390 13.37 -18.75 3.96
N ALA A 391 14.25 -19.51 3.28
CA ALA A 391 14.66 -20.87 3.65
C ALA A 391 16.17 -20.99 3.92
N TYR A 392 16.90 -19.88 4.09
CA TYR A 392 18.36 -19.88 4.26
C TYR A 392 18.83 -20.80 5.40
N TRP A 393 18.05 -20.88 6.48
CA TRP A 393 18.30 -21.67 7.68
C TRP A 393 18.36 -23.18 7.42
N VAL A 394 17.59 -23.70 6.46
CA VAL A 394 17.62 -25.12 6.06
C VAL A 394 19.03 -25.51 5.59
N ASN A 395 19.64 -24.63 4.79
CA ASN A 395 20.97 -24.86 4.25
C ASN A 395 22.09 -24.73 5.30
N ASN A 396 21.87 -23.94 6.34
CA ASN A 396 22.82 -23.82 7.46
C ASN A 396 22.72 -25.04 8.39
N VAL A 397 21.51 -25.49 8.72
CA VAL A 397 21.32 -26.72 9.52
C VAL A 397 21.93 -27.92 8.79
N ALA A 398 21.76 -28.02 7.47
CA ALA A 398 22.39 -29.09 6.68
C ALA A 398 23.93 -29.12 6.77
N LYS A 399 24.58 -28.01 7.14
CA LYS A 399 26.03 -27.89 7.32
C LYS A 399 26.48 -28.15 8.77
N GLY A 400 25.54 -28.41 9.69
CA GLY A 400 25.82 -28.68 11.10
C GLY A 400 25.60 -27.48 12.03
N ASP A 401 24.85 -26.47 11.59
CA ASP A 401 24.42 -25.35 12.44
C ASP A 401 23.14 -25.74 13.21
N ILE A 402 22.88 -25.10 14.35
CA ILE A 402 21.69 -25.34 15.19
C ILE A 402 20.71 -24.18 15.03
N LEU A 403 19.48 -24.52 14.62
CA LEU A 403 18.35 -23.59 14.54
C LEU A 403 17.63 -23.53 15.89
N THR A 404 17.31 -22.32 16.35
CA THR A 404 16.39 -22.07 17.48
C THR A 404 15.26 -21.15 17.04
N CYS A 405 14.08 -21.35 17.62
CA CYS A 405 12.90 -20.53 17.36
C CYS A 405 12.32 -19.97 18.67
N ASP A 406 11.69 -18.80 18.59
CA ASP A 406 10.91 -18.22 19.69
C ASP A 406 9.79 -19.19 20.05
N PRO A 407 9.62 -19.54 21.34
CA PRO A 407 8.69 -20.57 21.76
C PRO A 407 7.22 -20.16 21.63
N VAL A 408 6.92 -18.87 21.50
CA VAL A 408 5.55 -18.34 21.36
C VAL A 408 5.23 -18.14 19.88
N THR A 409 6.10 -17.47 19.12
CA THR A 409 5.79 -17.09 17.73
C THR A 409 6.21 -18.13 16.71
N GLY A 410 7.14 -19.03 17.05
CA GLY A 410 7.78 -19.94 16.10
C GLY A 410 8.72 -19.23 15.12
N GLU A 411 9.00 -17.94 15.33
CA GLU A 411 9.96 -17.19 14.53
C GLU A 411 11.38 -17.67 14.80
N ILE A 412 12.27 -17.52 13.82
CA ILE A 412 13.66 -17.95 13.97
C ILE A 412 14.40 -16.94 14.84
N ASP A 413 14.90 -17.40 15.99
CA ASP A 413 15.71 -16.59 16.90
C ASP A 413 17.16 -16.52 16.45
N ASP A 414 17.75 -17.67 16.12
CA ASP A 414 19.16 -17.78 15.78
C ASP A 414 19.48 -19.06 14.98
N VAL A 415 20.58 -19.01 14.24
CA VAL A 415 21.19 -20.15 13.56
C VAL A 415 22.68 -20.19 13.92
N LYS A 416 23.02 -20.97 14.95
CA LYS A 416 24.36 -20.99 15.55
C LYS A 416 25.27 -22.01 14.89
N ARG A 417 26.47 -21.58 14.48
CA ARG A 417 27.53 -22.51 14.03
C ARG A 417 28.02 -23.35 15.20
N LYS A 418 27.83 -24.67 15.14
CA LYS A 418 28.21 -25.57 16.24
C LYS A 418 29.06 -26.74 15.82
N TYR A 419 28.68 -27.46 14.76
CA TYR A 419 29.36 -28.69 14.34
C TYR A 419 30.04 -28.59 12.98
N ARG A 420 29.98 -27.41 12.36
CA ARG A 420 30.51 -27.11 11.04
C ARG A 420 32.02 -27.31 10.93
#